data_AF-A0AAW2ZC21-F1
#
_entry.id   AF-A0AAW2ZC21-F1
#
_cell.length_a   1.000
_cell.length_b   1.000
_cell.length_c   1.000
_cell.angle_alpha   90.00
_cell.angle_beta   90.00
_cell.angle_gamma   90.00
#
_symmetry.space_group_name_H-M   'P 1'
#
loop_
_entity.id
_entity.type
_entity.pdbx_description
1 polymer ?
#
loop_
_entity_poly.entity_id
_entity_poly.type
_entity_poly.pdbx_seq_one_letter_code
_entity_poly.pdbx_strand_id
1 'polypeptide(L)'
;MKRYEEALEDFNKAIHKVDADENYFHCKGMAYEEMRDIQMAIKMFKQALTINEEFTPSLFHLGLMYHANNQLFESKKCFTKVLKIRSDRRVFESRGLVYQDLLYYDLAVEDFTAAIHCEPNYPLNYFYRGRSFLWLGRYKEAIDDFNEAFKLGCEDAQVYHARAQAYKLMNSHELAINDLEVAIKMEGSNVEYLFSRSQCHFDLKEYQKAADDLDDAIKIEAGEAKLYYLRGLALYEMKQFKKAVKNLKKALKLKPTASFAHDWYVMSSFSHSNPFSYYHIGVSYCNIQRHESAVAAFTKSIELNKEGDIPMYYHERAKTLQHLTQYQQALSDFTKVIKAQPMNAHAYFRRAFAYKALGMFDEAAEDFEKARNLQPENPSLVVNYKKIFDVAYIELCSCGEEPM
;
A
#
# COMPACT_ATOMS: atom_id res chain seq x y z
N MET A 1 -38.62 -12.27 -2.87
CA MET A 1 -38.56 -13.74 -2.75
C MET A 1 -39.86 -14.40 -3.18
N LYS A 2 -41.01 -14.22 -2.49
CA LYS A 2 -42.28 -14.93 -2.83
C LYS A 2 -42.69 -14.95 -4.31
N ARG A 3 -42.58 -13.81 -5.02
CA ARG A 3 -42.98 -13.71 -6.45
C ARG A 3 -42.07 -14.48 -7.44
N TYR A 4 -40.82 -14.77 -7.07
CA TYR A 4 -39.88 -15.48 -7.95
C TYR A 4 -39.95 -17.00 -7.75
N GLU A 5 -40.26 -17.44 -6.53
CA GLU A 5 -40.59 -18.84 -6.25
C GLU A 5 -41.87 -19.25 -6.98
N GLU A 6 -42.90 -18.39 -6.96
CA GLU A 6 -44.12 -18.54 -7.76
C GLU A 6 -43.82 -18.58 -9.27
N ALA A 7 -42.96 -17.67 -9.76
CA ALA A 7 -42.54 -17.68 -11.17
C ALA A 7 -41.81 -18.97 -11.57
N LEU A 8 -40.95 -19.51 -10.69
CA LEU A 8 -40.29 -20.81 -10.92
C LEU A 8 -41.28 -21.97 -10.93
N GLU A 9 -42.31 -21.93 -10.07
CA GLU A 9 -43.39 -22.92 -10.07
C GLU A 9 -44.20 -22.86 -11.37
N ASP A 10 -44.48 -21.66 -11.86
CA ASP A 10 -45.15 -21.44 -13.14
C ASP A 10 -44.30 -21.90 -14.32
N PHE A 11 -42.99 -21.65 -14.31
CA PHE A 11 -42.07 -22.20 -15.32
C PHE A 11 -42.08 -23.74 -15.29
N ASN A 12 -42.03 -24.36 -14.11
CA ASN A 12 -42.09 -25.81 -13.97
C ASN A 12 -43.42 -26.41 -14.47
N LYS A 13 -44.54 -25.69 -14.33
CA LYS A 13 -45.84 -26.09 -14.89
C LYS A 13 -45.91 -25.88 -16.42
N ALA A 14 -45.19 -24.89 -16.95
CA ALA A 14 -45.18 -24.53 -18.36
C ALA A 14 -44.35 -25.46 -19.24
N ILE A 15 -43.38 -26.20 -18.69
CA ILE A 15 -42.49 -27.11 -19.45
C ILE A 15 -43.24 -28.22 -20.22
N HIS A 16 -44.45 -28.55 -19.78
CA HIS A 16 -45.31 -29.55 -20.43
C HIS A 16 -46.33 -28.93 -21.41
N LYS A 17 -46.34 -27.60 -21.56
CA LYS A 17 -47.33 -26.85 -22.36
C LYS A 17 -46.72 -26.00 -23.48
N VAL A 18 -45.43 -25.65 -23.36
CA VAL A 18 -44.68 -24.87 -24.35
C VAL A 18 -43.39 -25.62 -24.62
N ASP A 19 -42.99 -25.74 -25.90
CA ASP A 19 -41.67 -26.27 -26.25
C ASP A 19 -40.60 -25.42 -25.54
N ALA A 20 -39.78 -26.05 -24.70
CA ALA A 20 -38.77 -25.37 -23.92
C ALA A 20 -37.67 -24.82 -24.84
N ASP A 21 -37.84 -23.57 -25.27
CA ASP A 21 -36.92 -22.82 -26.14
C ASP A 21 -35.84 -22.09 -25.33
N GLU A 22 -34.91 -21.41 -26.01
CA GLU A 22 -33.85 -20.64 -25.36
C GLU A 22 -34.40 -19.54 -24.43
N ASN A 23 -35.56 -18.95 -24.75
CA ASN A 23 -36.18 -17.89 -23.95
C ASN A 23 -36.73 -18.42 -22.63
N TYR A 24 -37.34 -19.61 -22.64
CA TYR A 24 -37.81 -20.28 -21.44
C TYR A 24 -36.66 -20.48 -20.45
N PHE A 25 -35.55 -21.05 -20.91
CA PHE A 25 -34.38 -21.27 -20.05
C PHE A 25 -33.71 -19.96 -19.64
N HIS A 26 -33.68 -18.94 -20.50
CA HIS A 26 -33.19 -17.61 -20.16
C HIS A 26 -34.00 -16.96 -19.03
N CYS A 27 -35.32 -16.90 -19.17
CA CYS A 27 -36.21 -16.32 -18.16
C CYS A 27 -36.11 -17.06 -16.82
N LYS A 28 -35.96 -18.39 -16.87
CA LYS A 28 -35.73 -19.20 -15.66
C LYS A 28 -34.37 -18.89 -15.02
N GLY A 29 -33.33 -18.67 -15.83
CA GLY A 29 -32.02 -18.21 -15.36
C GLY A 29 -32.07 -16.86 -14.68
N MET A 30 -32.78 -15.89 -15.27
CA MET A 30 -33.04 -14.57 -14.67
C MET A 30 -33.74 -14.67 -13.32
N ALA A 31 -34.73 -15.57 -13.18
CA ALA A 31 -35.41 -15.78 -11.89
C ALA A 31 -34.44 -16.29 -10.81
N TYR A 32 -33.55 -17.22 -11.15
CA TYR A 32 -32.52 -17.69 -10.21
C TYR A 32 -31.46 -16.62 -9.89
N GLU A 33 -31.09 -15.78 -10.86
CA GLU A 33 -30.19 -14.63 -10.64
C GLU A 33 -30.79 -13.67 -9.60
N GLU A 34 -32.06 -13.30 -9.72
CA GLU A 34 -32.78 -12.45 -8.75
C GLU A 34 -32.89 -13.10 -7.36
N MET A 35 -32.99 -14.44 -7.31
CA MET A 35 -32.94 -15.21 -6.06
C MET A 35 -31.53 -15.37 -5.49
N ARG A 36 -30.50 -14.87 -6.19
CA ARG A 36 -29.07 -15.05 -5.88
C ARG A 36 -28.62 -16.52 -5.88
N ASP A 37 -29.34 -17.40 -6.56
CA ASP A 37 -28.90 -18.77 -6.80
C ASP A 37 -28.04 -18.81 -8.08
N ILE A 38 -26.78 -18.42 -7.92
CA ILE A 38 -25.81 -18.30 -9.01
C ILE A 38 -25.62 -19.65 -9.73
N GLN A 39 -25.62 -20.77 -8.99
CA GLN A 39 -25.38 -22.08 -9.59
C GLN A 39 -26.53 -22.49 -10.51
N MET A 40 -27.77 -22.28 -10.07
CA MET A 40 -28.94 -22.59 -10.89
C MET A 40 -29.10 -21.60 -12.04
N ALA A 41 -28.80 -20.32 -11.85
CA ALA A 41 -28.78 -19.33 -12.93
C ALA A 41 -27.81 -19.74 -14.05
N ILE A 42 -26.57 -20.10 -13.70
CA ILE A 42 -25.56 -20.62 -14.65
C ILE A 42 -26.09 -21.86 -15.38
N LYS A 43 -26.72 -22.79 -14.65
CA LYS A 43 -27.27 -24.02 -15.25
C LYS A 43 -28.35 -23.70 -16.28
N MET A 44 -29.29 -22.80 -15.98
CA MET A 44 -30.38 -22.44 -16.88
C MET A 44 -29.86 -21.67 -18.10
N PHE A 45 -28.95 -20.70 -17.92
CA PHE A 45 -28.36 -20.00 -19.08
C PHE A 45 -27.57 -20.94 -19.98
N LYS A 46 -26.86 -21.93 -19.43
CA LYS A 46 -26.22 -22.98 -20.24
C LYS A 46 -27.23 -23.79 -21.04
N GLN A 47 -28.39 -24.14 -20.47
CA GLN A 47 -29.44 -24.86 -21.20
C GLN A 47 -29.98 -24.03 -22.38
N ALA A 48 -30.18 -22.72 -22.20
CA ALA A 48 -30.55 -21.84 -23.32
C ALA A 48 -29.51 -21.91 -24.45
N LEU A 49 -28.22 -21.91 -24.09
CA LEU A 49 -27.11 -21.97 -25.05
C LEU A 49 -26.88 -23.35 -25.69
N THR A 50 -27.44 -24.42 -25.12
CA THR A 50 -27.47 -25.73 -25.81
C THR A 50 -28.46 -25.77 -26.96
N ILE A 51 -29.50 -24.92 -26.93
CA ILE A 51 -30.50 -24.78 -27.99
C ILE A 51 -29.99 -23.81 -29.05
N ASN A 52 -29.48 -22.66 -28.61
CA ASN A 52 -28.96 -21.61 -29.47
C ASN A 52 -27.64 -21.05 -28.90
N GLU A 53 -26.50 -21.47 -29.46
CA GLU A 53 -25.17 -21.10 -28.95
C GLU A 53 -24.90 -19.58 -29.03
N GLU A 54 -25.51 -18.89 -29.99
CA GLU A 54 -25.33 -17.46 -30.23
C GLU A 54 -26.40 -16.59 -29.54
N PHE A 55 -27.23 -17.19 -28.66
CA PHE A 55 -28.28 -16.47 -27.94
C PHE A 55 -27.68 -15.45 -26.95
N THR A 56 -27.54 -14.22 -27.46
CA THR A 56 -26.79 -13.15 -26.83
C THR A 56 -27.25 -12.78 -25.41
N PRO A 57 -28.56 -12.72 -25.09
CA PRO A 57 -29.01 -12.44 -23.72
C PRO A 57 -28.46 -13.45 -22.72
N SER A 58 -28.56 -14.76 -23.01
CA SER A 58 -28.01 -15.79 -22.11
C SER A 58 -26.50 -15.80 -22.07
N LEU A 59 -25.78 -15.51 -23.18
CA LEU A 59 -24.33 -15.35 -23.14
C LEU A 59 -23.91 -14.19 -22.22
N PHE A 60 -24.58 -13.05 -22.30
CA PHE A 60 -24.28 -11.89 -21.46
C PHE A 60 -24.53 -12.18 -19.98
N HIS A 61 -25.72 -12.68 -19.63
CA HIS A 61 -26.06 -13.01 -18.24
C HIS A 61 -25.22 -14.17 -17.69
N LEU A 62 -24.90 -15.18 -18.51
CA LEU A 62 -23.95 -16.22 -18.11
C LEU A 62 -22.56 -15.64 -17.80
N GLY A 63 -22.11 -14.67 -18.60
CA GLY A 63 -20.87 -13.93 -18.35
C GLY A 63 -20.89 -13.21 -17.00
N LEU A 64 -22.00 -12.53 -16.68
CA LEU A 64 -22.20 -11.87 -15.38
C LEU A 64 -22.21 -12.87 -14.22
N MET A 65 -22.91 -14.00 -14.37
CA MET A 65 -22.94 -15.04 -13.34
C MET A 65 -21.59 -15.69 -13.11
N TYR A 66 -20.81 -15.92 -14.17
CA TYR A 66 -19.44 -16.38 -14.03
C TYR A 66 -18.55 -15.36 -13.34
N HIS A 67 -18.71 -14.06 -13.62
CA HIS A 67 -17.97 -13.00 -12.94
C HIS A 67 -18.30 -12.99 -11.44
N ALA A 68 -19.59 -13.02 -11.09
CA ALA A 68 -20.07 -13.09 -9.71
C ALA A 68 -19.60 -14.36 -8.97
N ASN A 69 -19.41 -15.47 -9.69
CA ASN A 69 -18.87 -16.73 -9.15
C ASN A 69 -17.32 -16.81 -9.18
N ASN A 70 -16.63 -15.68 -9.44
CA ASN A 70 -15.17 -15.59 -9.58
C ASN A 70 -14.55 -16.51 -10.67
N GLN A 71 -15.35 -16.90 -11.67
CA GLN A 71 -14.92 -17.68 -12.84
C GLN A 71 -14.53 -16.72 -13.98
N LEU A 72 -13.54 -15.88 -13.73
CA LEU A 72 -13.17 -14.74 -14.58
C LEU A 72 -12.86 -15.11 -16.04
N PHE A 73 -12.17 -16.24 -16.28
CA PHE A 73 -11.86 -16.69 -17.64
C PHE A 73 -13.10 -17.13 -18.43
N GLU A 74 -14.07 -17.76 -17.79
CA GLU A 74 -15.32 -18.17 -18.43
C GLU A 74 -16.22 -16.96 -18.68
N SER A 75 -16.25 -16.02 -17.74
CA SER A 75 -16.91 -14.74 -17.92
C SER A 75 -16.38 -13.98 -19.14
N LYS A 76 -15.06 -13.80 -19.23
CA LYS A 76 -14.39 -13.18 -20.38
C LYS A 76 -14.75 -13.86 -21.71
N LYS A 77 -14.78 -15.20 -21.75
CA LYS A 77 -15.15 -15.97 -22.96
C LYS A 77 -16.57 -15.65 -23.41
N CYS A 78 -17.53 -15.59 -22.48
CA CYS A 78 -18.92 -15.28 -22.78
C CYS A 78 -19.07 -13.88 -23.39
N PHE A 79 -18.49 -12.86 -22.75
CA PHE A 79 -18.54 -11.49 -23.29
C PHE A 79 -17.83 -11.36 -24.64
N THR A 80 -16.71 -12.06 -24.83
CA THR A 80 -16.01 -12.08 -26.13
C THR A 80 -16.86 -12.72 -27.23
N LYS A 81 -17.65 -13.77 -26.93
CA LYS A 81 -18.62 -14.32 -27.90
C LYS A 81 -19.69 -13.28 -28.25
N VAL A 82 -20.25 -12.59 -27.26
CA VAL A 82 -21.25 -11.53 -27.51
C VAL A 82 -20.69 -10.43 -28.40
N LEU A 83 -19.47 -9.96 -28.13
CA LEU A 83 -18.84 -8.87 -28.89
C LEU A 83 -18.46 -9.24 -30.33
N LYS A 84 -18.37 -10.55 -30.65
CA LYS A 84 -18.25 -11.01 -32.04
C LYS A 84 -19.56 -10.91 -32.82
N ILE A 85 -20.69 -10.97 -32.13
CA ILE A 85 -22.04 -10.90 -32.72
C ILE A 85 -22.49 -9.44 -32.82
N ARG A 86 -22.33 -8.67 -31.75
CA ARG A 86 -22.72 -7.26 -31.70
C ARG A 86 -21.85 -6.43 -30.75
N SER A 87 -21.61 -5.19 -31.12
CA SER A 87 -21.03 -4.18 -30.22
C SER A 87 -22.11 -3.64 -29.27
N ASP A 88 -21.86 -3.72 -27.97
CA ASP A 88 -22.76 -3.23 -26.91
C ASP A 88 -21.92 -2.67 -25.77
N ARG A 89 -22.20 -1.43 -25.35
CA ARG A 89 -21.49 -0.75 -24.25
C ARG A 89 -21.39 -1.63 -23.02
N ARG A 90 -22.50 -2.22 -22.57
CA ARG A 90 -22.56 -2.97 -21.30
C ARG A 90 -21.67 -4.20 -21.34
N VAL A 91 -21.50 -4.78 -22.52
CA VAL A 91 -20.68 -5.97 -22.72
C VAL A 91 -19.19 -5.59 -22.69
N PHE A 92 -18.82 -4.50 -23.37
CA PHE A 92 -17.46 -3.94 -23.27
C PHE A 92 -17.13 -3.54 -21.83
N GLU A 93 -18.01 -2.81 -21.15
CA GLU A 93 -17.88 -2.45 -19.73
C GLU A 93 -17.69 -3.69 -18.84
N SER A 94 -18.56 -4.69 -18.97
CA SER A 94 -18.49 -5.92 -18.16
C SER A 94 -17.20 -6.71 -18.42
N ARG A 95 -16.74 -6.79 -19.67
CA ARG A 95 -15.47 -7.45 -19.99
C ARG A 95 -14.26 -6.64 -19.52
N GLY A 96 -14.33 -5.31 -19.60
CA GLY A 96 -13.34 -4.40 -19.03
C GLY A 96 -13.18 -4.57 -17.52
N LEU A 97 -14.28 -4.72 -16.78
CA LEU A 97 -14.27 -5.03 -15.35
C LEU A 97 -13.62 -6.39 -15.06
N VAL A 98 -13.93 -7.42 -15.84
CA VAL A 98 -13.27 -8.73 -15.73
C VAL A 98 -11.76 -8.62 -16.03
N TYR A 99 -11.36 -7.78 -16.97
CA TYR A 99 -9.94 -7.51 -17.23
C TYR A 99 -9.26 -6.79 -16.06
N GLN A 100 -9.92 -5.86 -15.38
CA GLN A 100 -9.40 -5.25 -14.16
C GLN A 100 -9.18 -6.30 -13.06
N ASP A 101 -10.15 -7.21 -12.85
CA ASP A 101 -10.02 -8.28 -11.84
C ASP A 101 -8.93 -9.30 -12.20
N LEU A 102 -8.64 -9.47 -13.50
CA LEU A 102 -7.51 -10.25 -14.02
C LEU A 102 -6.19 -9.47 -14.04
N LEU A 103 -6.19 -8.18 -13.65
CA LEU A 103 -5.05 -7.26 -13.69
C LEU A 103 -4.52 -6.95 -15.11
N TYR A 104 -5.32 -7.18 -16.15
CA TYR A 104 -5.03 -6.85 -17.55
C TYR A 104 -5.52 -5.43 -17.87
N TYR A 105 -4.89 -4.44 -17.24
CA TYR A 105 -5.35 -3.05 -17.27
C TYR A 105 -5.27 -2.40 -18.66
N ASP A 106 -4.33 -2.82 -19.50
CA ASP A 106 -4.21 -2.41 -20.90
C ASP A 106 -5.44 -2.83 -21.71
N LEU A 107 -5.84 -4.10 -21.62
CA LEU A 107 -7.04 -4.62 -22.28
C LEU A 107 -8.32 -4.01 -21.70
N ALA A 108 -8.34 -3.73 -20.40
CA ALA A 108 -9.45 -3.02 -19.76
C ALA A 108 -9.61 -1.60 -20.34
N VAL A 109 -8.51 -0.86 -20.57
CA VAL A 109 -8.55 0.46 -21.21
C VAL A 109 -9.14 0.39 -22.62
N GLU A 110 -8.77 -0.61 -23.42
CA GLU A 110 -9.33 -0.81 -24.76
C GLU A 110 -10.84 -1.02 -24.71
N ASP A 111 -11.31 -1.89 -23.82
CA ASP A 111 -12.73 -2.18 -23.65
C ASP A 111 -13.53 -0.98 -23.14
N PHE A 112 -13.04 -0.25 -22.12
CA PHE A 112 -13.73 0.96 -21.68
C PHE A 112 -13.71 2.07 -22.74
N THR A 113 -12.66 2.14 -23.56
CA THR A 113 -12.63 3.08 -24.69
C THR A 113 -13.67 2.71 -25.74
N ALA A 114 -13.85 1.43 -26.05
CA ALA A 114 -14.93 0.96 -26.92
C ALA A 114 -16.31 1.23 -26.30
N ALA A 115 -16.47 1.03 -24.99
CA ALA A 115 -17.71 1.34 -24.26
C ALA A 115 -18.07 2.84 -24.31
N ILE A 116 -17.08 3.72 -24.13
CA ILE A 116 -17.23 5.18 -24.28
C ILE A 116 -17.60 5.54 -25.72
N HIS A 117 -17.01 4.88 -26.73
CA HIS A 117 -17.39 5.12 -28.12
C HIS A 117 -18.85 4.75 -28.41
N CYS A 118 -19.36 3.68 -27.78
CA CYS A 118 -20.77 3.30 -27.89
C CYS A 118 -21.72 4.29 -27.17
N GLU A 119 -21.34 4.78 -25.99
CA GLU A 119 -22.14 5.74 -25.22
C GLU A 119 -21.23 6.77 -24.51
N PRO A 120 -20.96 7.91 -25.16
CA PRO A 120 -20.02 8.90 -24.62
C PRO A 120 -20.49 9.60 -23.34
N ASN A 121 -21.79 9.56 -23.03
CA ASN A 121 -22.36 10.27 -21.89
C ASN A 121 -22.54 9.38 -20.64
N TYR A 122 -21.97 8.17 -20.64
CA TYR A 122 -22.06 7.26 -19.51
C TYR A 122 -20.83 7.42 -18.59
N PRO A 123 -20.96 8.06 -17.41
CA PRO A 123 -19.79 8.51 -16.65
C PRO A 123 -18.95 7.37 -16.06
N LEU A 124 -19.57 6.23 -15.71
CA LEU A 124 -18.84 5.13 -15.05
C LEU A 124 -17.77 4.52 -15.95
N ASN A 125 -17.93 4.56 -17.28
CA ASN A 125 -16.88 4.06 -18.19
C ASN A 125 -15.61 4.92 -18.13
N TYR A 126 -15.74 6.23 -17.93
CA TYR A 126 -14.58 7.10 -17.70
C TYR A 126 -13.96 6.80 -16.34
N PHE A 127 -14.75 6.65 -15.29
CA PHE A 127 -14.24 6.23 -13.98
C PHE A 127 -13.47 4.91 -14.05
N TYR A 128 -14.03 3.88 -14.67
CA TYR A 128 -13.37 2.58 -14.79
C TYR A 128 -12.11 2.65 -15.66
N ARG A 129 -12.12 3.39 -16.78
CA ARG A 129 -10.92 3.59 -17.59
C ARG A 129 -9.85 4.37 -16.86
N GLY A 130 -10.23 5.43 -16.12
CA GLY A 130 -9.34 6.21 -15.27
C GLY A 130 -8.68 5.36 -14.18
N ARG A 131 -9.43 4.43 -13.57
CA ARG A 131 -8.85 3.43 -12.64
C ARG A 131 -7.82 2.53 -13.32
N SER A 132 -8.09 2.06 -14.54
CA SER A 132 -7.09 1.28 -15.29
C SER A 132 -5.84 2.10 -15.62
N PHE A 133 -5.99 3.38 -16.00
CA PHE A 133 -4.85 4.28 -16.22
C PHE A 133 -4.03 4.50 -14.95
N LEU A 134 -4.67 4.64 -13.79
CA LEU A 134 -3.99 4.77 -12.50
C LEU A 134 -3.06 3.57 -12.24
N TRP A 135 -3.55 2.34 -12.44
CA TRP A 135 -2.76 1.11 -12.28
C TRP A 135 -1.64 0.95 -13.32
N LEU A 136 -1.80 1.53 -14.51
CA LEU A 136 -0.77 1.58 -15.55
C LEU A 136 0.28 2.69 -15.32
N GLY A 137 0.16 3.50 -14.26
CA GLY A 137 1.05 4.63 -14.02
C GLY A 137 0.75 5.87 -14.89
N ARG A 138 -0.36 5.86 -15.63
CA ARG A 138 -0.78 6.92 -16.56
C ARG A 138 -1.65 7.96 -15.82
N TYR A 139 -1.04 8.62 -14.85
CA TYR A 139 -1.77 9.43 -13.86
C TYR A 139 -2.50 10.63 -14.46
N LYS A 140 -1.93 11.26 -15.50
CA LYS A 140 -2.57 12.41 -16.15
C LYS A 140 -3.86 12.00 -16.86
N GLU A 141 -3.80 10.93 -17.65
CA GLU A 141 -4.99 10.39 -18.33
C GLU A 141 -6.04 9.90 -17.34
N ALA A 142 -5.62 9.33 -16.20
CA ALA A 142 -6.55 8.97 -15.12
C ALA A 142 -7.29 10.19 -14.58
N ILE A 143 -6.58 11.29 -14.28
CA ILE A 143 -7.18 12.53 -13.79
C ILE A 143 -8.14 13.12 -14.82
N ASP A 144 -7.78 13.12 -16.11
CA ASP A 144 -8.64 13.61 -17.20
C ASP A 144 -9.95 12.82 -17.28
N ASP A 145 -9.88 11.49 -17.17
CA ASP A 145 -11.05 10.61 -17.15
C ASP A 145 -11.91 10.82 -15.89
N PHE A 146 -11.31 10.98 -14.71
CA PHE A 146 -12.08 11.29 -13.50
C PHE A 146 -12.77 12.66 -13.61
N ASN A 147 -12.09 13.67 -14.18
CA ASN A 147 -12.69 14.97 -14.44
C ASN A 147 -13.89 14.86 -15.39
N GLU A 148 -13.80 14.03 -16.43
CA GLU A 148 -14.91 13.82 -17.35
C GLU A 148 -16.08 13.07 -16.68
N ALA A 149 -15.79 12.07 -15.84
CA ALA A 149 -16.81 11.40 -15.04
C ALA A 149 -17.59 12.38 -14.14
N PHE A 150 -16.89 13.33 -13.50
CA PHE A 150 -17.54 14.39 -12.72
C PHE A 150 -18.39 15.33 -13.57
N LYS A 151 -17.90 15.77 -14.75
CA LYS A 151 -18.69 16.61 -15.67
C LYS A 151 -19.98 15.93 -16.12
N LEU A 152 -19.95 14.61 -16.26
CA LEU A 152 -21.09 13.77 -16.62
C LEU A 152 -21.97 13.37 -15.42
N GLY A 153 -21.70 13.90 -14.22
CA GLY A 153 -22.55 13.76 -13.03
C GLY A 153 -22.23 12.59 -12.11
N CYS A 154 -21.06 11.95 -12.24
CA CYS A 154 -20.63 10.91 -11.30
C CYS A 154 -19.90 11.53 -10.09
N GLU A 155 -20.70 12.02 -9.16
CA GLU A 155 -20.26 12.51 -7.86
C GLU A 155 -20.34 11.37 -6.83
N ASP A 156 -19.33 10.50 -6.84
CA ASP A 156 -19.19 9.37 -5.90
C ASP A 156 -17.85 9.48 -5.15
N ALA A 157 -17.85 9.11 -3.86
CA ALA A 157 -16.68 9.20 -2.99
C ALA A 157 -15.49 8.38 -3.54
N GLN A 158 -15.75 7.28 -4.24
CA GLN A 158 -14.72 6.45 -4.86
C GLN A 158 -14.02 7.15 -6.03
N VAL A 159 -14.72 8.01 -6.77
CA VAL A 159 -14.12 8.78 -7.88
C VAL A 159 -13.18 9.84 -7.32
N TYR A 160 -13.60 10.55 -6.27
CA TYR A 160 -12.74 11.50 -5.56
C TYR A 160 -11.51 10.81 -4.98
N HIS A 161 -11.69 9.67 -4.32
CA HIS A 161 -10.57 8.88 -3.79
C HIS A 161 -9.59 8.43 -4.88
N ALA A 162 -10.09 7.91 -6.01
CA ALA A 162 -9.25 7.48 -7.12
C ALA A 162 -8.46 8.65 -7.75
N ARG A 163 -9.09 9.83 -7.90
CA ARG A 163 -8.40 11.03 -8.39
C ARG A 163 -7.38 11.54 -7.37
N ALA A 164 -7.68 11.49 -6.08
CA ALA A 164 -6.73 11.81 -5.01
C ALA A 164 -5.50 10.88 -5.03
N GLN A 165 -5.69 9.58 -5.27
CA GLN A 165 -4.58 8.64 -5.44
C GLN A 165 -3.69 9.03 -6.62
N ALA A 166 -4.27 9.40 -7.77
CA ALA A 166 -3.53 9.89 -8.92
C ALA A 166 -2.74 11.17 -8.59
N TYR A 167 -3.36 12.15 -7.93
CA TYR A 167 -2.68 13.36 -7.48
C TYR A 167 -1.53 13.07 -6.51
N LYS A 168 -1.72 12.17 -5.55
CA LYS A 168 -0.67 11.77 -4.59
C LYS A 168 0.53 11.15 -5.31
N LEU A 169 0.30 10.26 -6.27
CA LEU A 169 1.38 9.64 -7.07
C LEU A 169 2.10 10.64 -7.98
N MET A 170 1.50 11.78 -8.26
CA MET A 170 2.11 12.93 -8.93
C MET A 170 2.74 13.95 -7.95
N ASN A 171 2.86 13.63 -6.66
CA ASN A 171 3.29 14.53 -5.58
C ASN A 171 2.45 15.81 -5.42
N SER A 172 1.21 15.81 -5.92
CA SER A 172 0.26 16.93 -5.80
C SER A 172 -0.61 16.75 -4.55
N HIS A 173 0.03 16.70 -3.38
CA HIS A 173 -0.61 16.30 -2.12
C HIS A 173 -1.78 17.22 -1.69
N GLU A 174 -1.70 18.53 -1.95
CA GLU A 174 -2.76 19.47 -1.61
C GLU A 174 -4.06 19.19 -2.40
N LEU A 175 -3.94 18.89 -3.70
CA LEU A 175 -5.08 18.51 -4.54
C LEU A 175 -5.68 17.17 -4.10
N ALA A 176 -4.82 16.21 -3.73
CA ALA A 176 -5.28 14.94 -3.17
C ALA A 176 -6.08 15.14 -1.87
N ILE A 177 -5.60 16.01 -0.97
CA ILE A 177 -6.29 16.33 0.30
C ILE A 177 -7.68 16.93 0.02
N ASN A 178 -7.81 17.86 -0.92
CA ASN A 178 -9.11 18.45 -1.27
C ASN A 178 -10.12 17.40 -1.74
N ASP A 179 -9.71 16.46 -2.60
CA ASP A 179 -10.58 15.37 -3.05
C ASP A 179 -10.95 14.42 -1.90
N LEU A 180 -9.98 14.10 -1.03
CA LEU A 180 -10.20 13.24 0.13
C LEU A 180 -11.13 13.89 1.17
N GLU A 181 -11.07 15.21 1.36
CA GLU A 181 -12.02 15.93 2.20
C GLU A 181 -13.45 15.78 1.70
N VAL A 182 -13.66 15.83 0.38
CA VAL A 182 -14.98 15.59 -0.22
C VAL A 182 -15.41 14.14 0.00
N ALA A 183 -14.54 13.17 -0.29
CA ALA A 183 -14.83 11.75 -0.10
C ALA A 183 -15.18 11.41 1.36
N ILE A 184 -14.43 11.96 2.34
CA ILE A 184 -14.69 11.77 3.78
C ILE A 184 -16.00 12.45 4.19
N LYS A 185 -16.36 13.60 3.61
CA LYS A 185 -17.64 14.25 3.89
C LYS A 185 -18.82 13.40 3.40
N MET A 186 -18.66 12.68 2.29
CA MET A 186 -19.66 11.77 1.74
C MET A 186 -19.75 10.46 2.55
N GLU A 187 -18.60 9.86 2.87
CA GLU A 187 -18.49 8.59 3.57
C GLU A 187 -17.50 8.66 4.74
N GLY A 188 -17.88 9.34 5.82
CA GLY A 188 -16.97 9.60 6.95
C GLY A 188 -16.50 8.38 7.72
N SER A 189 -17.14 7.22 7.52
CA SER A 189 -16.74 5.94 8.12
C SER A 189 -15.75 5.13 7.27
N ASN A 190 -15.31 5.64 6.12
CA ASN A 190 -14.38 4.91 5.26
C ASN A 190 -12.92 5.13 5.72
N VAL A 191 -12.35 4.09 6.32
CA VAL A 191 -10.99 4.08 6.86
C VAL A 191 -9.93 4.38 5.80
N GLU A 192 -10.16 3.97 4.54
CA GLU A 192 -9.19 4.14 3.47
C GLU A 192 -9.00 5.60 3.06
N TYR A 193 -10.07 6.41 3.15
CA TYR A 193 -10.01 7.83 2.82
C TYR A 193 -9.22 8.60 3.89
N LEU A 194 -9.49 8.34 5.16
CA LEU A 194 -8.72 8.90 6.29
C LEU A 194 -7.25 8.48 6.21
N PHE A 195 -6.98 7.21 5.92
CA PHE A 195 -5.61 6.72 5.75
C PHE A 195 -4.90 7.41 4.57
N SER A 196 -5.56 7.53 3.41
CA SER A 196 -4.99 8.19 2.23
C SER A 196 -4.69 9.68 2.48
N ARG A 197 -5.56 10.38 3.23
CA ARG A 197 -5.33 11.78 3.62
C ARG A 197 -4.21 11.92 4.63
N SER A 198 -4.14 11.01 5.60
CA SER A 198 -3.04 10.97 6.56
C SER A 198 -1.67 10.80 5.90
N GLN A 199 -1.58 10.01 4.82
CA GLN A 199 -0.36 9.87 4.02
C GLN A 199 0.02 11.19 3.36
N CYS A 200 -0.95 11.89 2.75
CA CYS A 200 -0.69 13.20 2.13
C CYS A 200 -0.24 14.24 3.16
N HIS A 201 -0.86 14.29 4.34
CA HIS A 201 -0.41 15.15 5.45
C HIS A 201 1.00 14.77 5.93
N PHE A 202 1.31 13.47 6.00
CA PHE A 202 2.64 13.00 6.38
C PHE A 202 3.71 13.44 5.38
N ASP A 203 3.44 13.31 4.07
CA ASP A 203 4.35 13.73 2.99
C ASP A 203 4.58 15.26 3.00
N LEU A 204 3.56 16.03 3.35
CA LEU A 204 3.65 17.48 3.58
C LEU A 204 4.28 17.87 4.94
N LYS A 205 4.73 16.90 5.74
CA LYS A 205 5.28 17.08 7.10
C LYS A 205 4.28 17.67 8.11
N GLU A 206 2.99 17.60 7.81
CA GLU A 206 1.90 18.00 8.71
C GLU A 206 1.55 16.85 9.67
N TYR A 207 2.55 16.38 10.43
CA TYR A 207 2.47 15.14 11.20
C TYR A 207 1.33 15.10 12.24
N GLN A 208 0.94 16.25 12.80
CA GLN A 208 -0.19 16.30 13.72
C GLN A 208 -1.51 15.99 13.01
N LYS A 209 -1.76 16.58 11.84
CA LYS A 209 -2.98 16.30 11.04
C LYS A 209 -3.02 14.84 10.59
N ALA A 210 -1.86 14.30 10.17
CA ALA A 210 -1.74 12.88 9.85
C ALA A 210 -2.09 11.99 11.05
N ALA A 211 -1.61 12.34 12.25
CA ALA A 211 -1.92 11.59 13.47
C ALA A 211 -3.40 11.69 13.87
N ASP A 212 -4.05 12.83 13.64
CA ASP A 212 -5.47 13.06 13.93
C ASP A 212 -6.37 12.21 13.02
N ASP A 213 -6.10 12.18 11.70
CA ASP A 213 -6.80 11.30 10.75
C ASP A 213 -6.66 9.83 11.11
N LEU A 214 -5.47 9.42 11.55
CA LEU A 214 -5.20 8.05 11.97
C LEU A 214 -5.87 7.71 13.30
N ASP A 215 -6.04 8.69 14.19
CA ASP A 215 -6.82 8.53 15.40
C ASP A 215 -8.29 8.24 15.08
N ASP A 216 -8.86 8.95 14.12
CA ASP A 216 -10.24 8.73 13.66
C ASP A 216 -10.38 7.39 12.92
N ALA A 217 -9.42 7.04 12.05
CA ALA A 217 -9.38 5.75 11.38
C ALA A 217 -9.32 4.57 12.37
N ILE A 218 -8.49 4.67 13.42
CA ILE A 218 -8.35 3.63 14.46
C ILE A 218 -9.63 3.48 15.30
N LYS A 219 -10.42 4.54 15.50
CA LYS A 219 -11.72 4.44 16.19
C LYS A 219 -12.72 3.61 15.39
N ILE A 220 -12.65 3.66 14.06
CA ILE A 220 -13.51 2.89 13.16
C ILE A 220 -13.01 1.44 13.06
N GLU A 221 -11.72 1.26 12.74
CA GLU A 221 -11.11 -0.05 12.55
C GLU A 221 -9.76 -0.18 13.27
N ALA A 222 -9.81 -0.66 14.52
CA ALA A 222 -8.63 -0.83 15.37
C ALA A 222 -7.75 -2.06 15.01
N GLY A 223 -8.13 -2.84 13.99
CA GLY A 223 -7.45 -4.07 13.58
C GLY A 223 -6.29 -3.86 12.61
N GLU A 224 -6.18 -2.68 12.02
CA GLU A 224 -5.31 -2.42 10.88
C GLU A 224 -3.89 -1.97 11.28
N ALA A 225 -2.90 -2.82 10.99
CA ALA A 225 -1.50 -2.58 11.36
C ALA A 225 -0.94 -1.28 10.75
N LYS A 226 -1.32 -0.97 9.51
CA LYS A 226 -0.87 0.21 8.76
C LYS A 226 -1.19 1.53 9.47
N LEU A 227 -2.34 1.60 10.15
CA LEU A 227 -2.78 2.81 10.84
C LEU A 227 -1.86 3.12 12.03
N TYR A 228 -1.56 2.11 12.84
CA TYR A 228 -0.64 2.25 13.97
C TYR A 228 0.79 2.50 13.52
N TYR A 229 1.22 1.91 12.41
CA TYR A 229 2.56 2.13 11.89
C TYR A 229 2.75 3.58 11.46
N LEU A 230 1.89 4.09 10.56
CA LEU A 230 2.02 5.46 10.06
C LEU A 230 1.83 6.48 11.18
N ARG A 231 0.94 6.21 12.15
CA ARG A 231 0.77 7.07 13.33
C ARG A 231 2.01 7.02 14.22
N GLY A 232 2.62 5.86 14.36
CA GLY A 232 3.89 5.68 15.06
C GLY A 232 5.02 6.49 14.44
N LEU A 233 5.09 6.53 13.10
CA LEU A 233 6.04 7.38 12.38
C LEU A 233 5.73 8.87 12.56
N ALA A 234 4.48 9.29 12.42
CA ALA A 234 4.10 10.68 12.63
C ALA A 234 4.48 11.16 14.05
N LEU A 235 4.22 10.33 15.05
CA LEU A 235 4.62 10.60 16.44
C LEU A 235 6.14 10.58 16.64
N TYR A 236 6.88 9.78 15.86
CA TYR A 236 8.34 9.77 15.87
C TYR A 236 8.90 11.08 15.33
N GLU A 237 8.40 11.55 14.18
CA GLU A 237 8.80 12.84 13.58
C GLU A 237 8.47 14.03 14.50
N MET A 238 7.37 13.92 15.25
CA MET A 238 7.01 14.88 16.31
C MET A 238 7.82 14.73 17.62
N LYS A 239 8.85 13.87 17.65
CA LYS A 239 9.69 13.56 18.81
C LYS A 239 8.91 13.02 20.03
N GLN A 240 7.70 12.50 19.84
CA GLN A 240 6.88 11.86 20.86
C GLN A 240 7.26 10.37 21.02
N PHE A 241 8.54 10.10 21.27
CA PHE A 241 9.15 8.77 21.20
C PHE A 241 8.45 7.68 22.03
N LYS A 242 7.98 8.01 23.24
CA LYS A 242 7.22 7.04 24.08
C LYS A 242 5.93 6.58 23.40
N LYS A 243 5.21 7.49 22.74
CA LYS A 243 3.97 7.17 22.01
C LYS A 243 4.28 6.47 20.69
N ALA A 244 5.35 6.87 20.01
CA ALA A 244 5.83 6.22 18.78
C ALA A 244 6.12 4.74 19.02
N VAL A 245 6.92 4.40 20.03
CA VAL A 245 7.22 3.00 20.41
C VAL A 245 5.96 2.20 20.70
N LYS A 246 4.99 2.78 21.42
CA LYS A 246 3.72 2.10 21.74
C LYS A 246 2.95 1.74 20.46
N ASN A 247 2.86 2.68 19.51
CA ASN A 247 2.13 2.48 18.26
C ASN A 247 2.87 1.50 17.33
N LEU A 248 4.17 1.66 17.12
CA LEU A 248 4.97 0.75 16.29
C LEU A 248 4.95 -0.69 16.83
N LYS A 249 5.02 -0.88 18.15
CA LYS A 249 4.84 -2.21 18.76
C LYS A 249 3.44 -2.77 18.60
N LYS A 250 2.40 -1.92 18.55
CA LYS A 250 1.02 -2.36 18.30
C LYS A 250 0.88 -2.80 16.84
N ALA A 251 1.42 -2.04 15.89
CA ALA A 251 1.49 -2.43 14.48
C ALA A 251 2.16 -3.80 14.30
N LEU A 252 3.34 -4.00 14.90
CA LEU A 252 4.08 -5.26 14.89
C LEU A 252 3.39 -6.46 15.56
N LYS A 253 2.25 -6.27 16.24
CA LYS A 253 1.44 -7.36 16.81
C LYS A 253 0.22 -7.68 15.95
N LEU A 254 -0.25 -6.74 15.14
CA LEU A 254 -1.46 -6.88 14.34
C LEU A 254 -1.13 -7.55 13.02
N LYS A 255 -2.00 -8.49 12.59
CA LYS A 255 -1.82 -9.14 11.29
C LYS A 255 -2.18 -8.19 10.16
N PRO A 256 -1.32 -8.01 9.14
CA PRO A 256 -1.73 -7.39 7.89
C PRO A 256 -2.96 -8.13 7.37
N THR A 257 -4.05 -7.41 7.14
CA THR A 257 -5.25 -7.99 6.54
C THR A 257 -4.98 -8.29 5.08
N ALA A 258 -5.64 -9.35 4.57
CA ALA A 258 -5.39 -9.90 3.23
C ALA A 258 -5.79 -8.98 2.07
N SER A 259 -6.43 -7.84 2.35
CA SER A 259 -6.93 -6.88 1.34
C SER A 259 -5.84 -6.30 0.43
N PHE A 260 -4.55 -6.51 0.75
CA PHE A 260 -3.41 -5.94 0.04
C PHE A 260 -2.51 -6.97 -0.66
N ALA A 261 -3.01 -8.17 -0.94
CA ALA A 261 -2.26 -9.22 -1.65
C ALA A 261 -1.64 -8.77 -3.00
N HIS A 262 -2.09 -7.65 -3.57
CA HIS A 262 -1.69 -7.17 -4.89
C HIS A 262 -0.71 -5.98 -4.87
N ASP A 263 -0.40 -5.40 -3.70
CA ASP A 263 0.61 -4.35 -3.56
C ASP A 263 1.75 -4.85 -2.67
N TRP A 264 2.69 -5.58 -3.30
CA TRP A 264 3.88 -6.15 -2.65
C TRP A 264 4.70 -5.09 -1.88
N TYR A 265 4.68 -3.84 -2.35
CA TYR A 265 5.40 -2.73 -1.72
C TYR A 265 4.73 -2.31 -0.40
N VAL A 266 3.40 -2.28 -0.34
CA VAL A 266 2.62 -2.05 0.88
C VAL A 266 2.73 -3.26 1.83
N MET A 267 2.65 -4.49 1.33
CA MET A 267 2.76 -5.70 2.16
C MET A 267 4.13 -5.83 2.86
N SER A 268 5.22 -5.50 2.17
CA SER A 268 6.58 -5.54 2.74
C SER A 268 6.81 -4.39 3.73
N SER A 269 6.22 -3.21 3.48
CA SER A 269 6.33 -2.03 4.34
C SER A 269 5.47 -2.07 5.61
N PHE A 270 4.44 -2.92 5.70
CA PHE A 270 3.55 -2.97 6.88
C PHE A 270 3.47 -4.36 7.55
N SER A 271 4.33 -5.31 7.17
CA SER A 271 4.40 -6.65 7.77
C SER A 271 5.04 -6.66 9.18
N HIS A 272 4.71 -7.64 10.03
CA HIS A 272 5.35 -7.84 11.36
C HIS A 272 6.85 -8.10 11.29
N SER A 273 7.37 -8.39 10.09
CA SER A 273 8.79 -8.59 9.85
C SER A 273 9.46 -7.36 9.21
N ASN A 274 8.80 -6.19 9.21
CA ASN A 274 9.41 -4.99 8.66
C ASN A 274 10.60 -4.53 9.56
N PRO A 275 11.85 -4.57 9.07
CA PRO A 275 13.02 -4.12 9.83
C PRO A 275 12.94 -2.62 10.18
N PHE A 276 12.35 -1.78 9.33
CA PHE A 276 12.20 -0.34 9.57
C PHE A 276 11.40 -0.02 10.84
N SER A 277 10.36 -0.81 11.16
CA SER A 277 9.61 -0.64 12.42
C SER A 277 10.52 -0.80 13.64
N TYR A 278 11.39 -1.81 13.63
CA TYR A 278 12.35 -2.05 14.70
C TYR A 278 13.44 -0.98 14.75
N TYR A 279 13.88 -0.48 13.59
CA TYR A 279 14.78 0.66 13.51
C TYR A 279 14.20 1.91 14.21
N HIS A 280 12.98 2.35 13.85
CA HIS A 280 12.36 3.52 14.49
C HIS A 280 12.06 3.30 15.98
N ILE A 281 11.74 2.06 16.39
CA ILE A 281 11.65 1.70 17.82
C ILE A 281 13.02 1.86 18.50
N GLY A 282 14.09 1.39 17.88
CA GLY A 282 15.46 1.51 18.39
C GLY A 282 15.88 2.96 18.59
N VAL A 283 15.69 3.79 17.55
CA VAL A 283 15.99 5.24 17.62
C VAL A 283 15.14 5.92 18.70
N SER A 284 13.85 5.60 18.76
CA SER A 284 12.97 6.13 19.80
C SER A 284 13.42 5.75 21.21
N TYR A 285 13.93 4.52 21.39
CA TYR A 285 14.49 4.08 22.67
C TYR A 285 15.76 4.81 23.07
N CYS A 286 16.68 5.04 22.13
CA CYS A 286 17.87 5.85 22.37
C CYS A 286 17.51 7.25 22.86
N ASN A 287 16.56 7.90 22.19
CA ASN A 287 16.10 9.24 22.57
C ASN A 287 15.37 9.30 23.92
N ILE A 288 14.92 8.16 24.46
CA ILE A 288 14.38 8.07 25.85
C ILE A 288 15.34 7.37 26.82
N GLN A 289 16.64 7.30 26.47
CA GLN A 289 17.73 6.75 27.29
C GLN A 289 17.55 5.27 27.71
N ARG A 290 16.87 4.48 26.87
CA ARG A 290 16.71 3.02 27.06
C ARG A 290 17.65 2.26 26.13
N HIS A 291 18.95 2.40 26.37
CA HIS A 291 19.99 1.91 25.45
C HIS A 291 19.96 0.40 25.25
N GLU A 292 19.69 -0.42 26.27
CA GLU A 292 19.58 -1.88 26.11
C GLU A 292 18.39 -2.28 25.24
N SER A 293 17.25 -1.60 25.42
CA SER A 293 16.06 -1.81 24.59
C SER A 293 16.29 -1.37 23.15
N ALA A 294 17.07 -0.31 22.94
CA ALA A 294 17.46 0.14 21.61
C ALA A 294 18.37 -0.86 20.90
N VAL A 295 19.41 -1.38 21.55
CA VAL A 295 20.29 -2.43 20.98
C VAL A 295 19.48 -3.66 20.58
N ALA A 296 18.54 -4.10 21.42
CA ALA A 296 17.68 -5.23 21.11
C ALA A 296 16.80 -4.96 19.87
N ALA A 297 16.23 -3.76 19.75
CA ALA A 297 15.44 -3.37 18.60
C ALA A 297 16.28 -3.29 17.31
N PHE A 298 17.45 -2.65 17.33
CA PHE A 298 18.34 -2.60 16.16
C PHE A 298 18.84 -3.98 15.76
N THR A 299 19.15 -4.85 16.72
CA THR A 299 19.51 -6.24 16.45
C THR A 299 18.40 -6.96 15.71
N LYS A 300 17.14 -6.75 16.12
CA LYS A 300 16.00 -7.31 15.40
C LYS A 300 15.84 -6.75 13.99
N SER A 301 16.08 -5.45 13.80
CA SER A 301 16.11 -4.82 12.46
C SER A 301 17.15 -5.48 11.55
N ILE A 302 18.34 -5.77 12.09
CA ILE A 302 19.43 -6.43 11.36
C ILE A 302 19.06 -7.89 11.03
N GLU A 303 18.55 -8.66 12.00
CA GLU A 303 18.15 -10.06 11.79
C GLU A 303 17.06 -10.24 10.73
N LEU A 304 16.10 -9.31 10.69
CA LEU A 304 14.98 -9.37 9.76
C LEU A 304 15.36 -8.94 8.35
N ASN A 305 16.46 -8.20 8.20
CA ASN A 305 16.93 -7.79 6.90
C ASN A 305 17.72 -8.90 6.22
N LYS A 306 17.09 -9.57 5.25
CA LYS A 306 17.70 -10.67 4.49
C LYS A 306 18.46 -10.18 3.24
N GLU A 307 18.29 -8.92 2.87
CA GLU A 307 18.83 -8.33 1.64
C GLU A 307 19.99 -7.37 1.94
N GLY A 308 21.18 -7.95 2.17
CA GLY A 308 22.41 -7.19 2.38
C GLY A 308 22.50 -6.45 3.72
N ASP A 309 23.67 -5.92 4.03
CA ASP A 309 23.86 -5.12 5.25
C ASP A 309 23.39 -3.69 5.00
N ILE A 310 22.32 -3.24 5.66
CA ILE A 310 21.91 -1.83 5.67
C ILE A 310 22.79 -1.06 6.67
N PRO A 311 23.70 -0.17 6.23
CA PRO A 311 24.69 0.45 7.12
C PRO A 311 24.06 1.24 8.26
N MET A 312 22.93 1.89 8.00
CA MET A 312 22.18 2.68 8.99
C MET A 312 21.84 1.88 10.26
N TYR A 313 21.49 0.59 10.15
CA TYR A 313 21.11 -0.22 11.32
C TYR A 313 22.31 -0.53 12.21
N TYR A 314 23.44 -0.89 11.59
CA TYR A 314 24.70 -1.13 12.28
C TYR A 314 25.23 0.14 12.90
N HIS A 315 25.12 1.27 12.19
CA HIS A 315 25.60 2.55 12.67
C HIS A 315 24.89 2.98 13.97
N GLU A 316 23.56 2.96 13.98
CA GLU A 316 22.80 3.35 15.17
C GLU A 316 22.95 2.34 16.32
N ARG A 317 23.08 1.04 16.02
CA ARG A 317 23.41 0.05 17.05
C ARG A 317 24.79 0.30 17.64
N ALA A 318 25.80 0.57 16.83
CA ALA A 318 27.17 0.85 17.28
C ALA A 318 27.23 2.05 18.22
N LYS A 319 26.55 3.15 17.85
CA LYS A 319 26.40 4.35 18.71
C LYS A 319 25.82 3.96 20.07
N THR A 320 24.73 3.20 20.06
CA THR A 320 24.06 2.74 21.29
C THR A 320 24.95 1.82 22.14
N LEU A 321 25.73 0.94 21.49
CA LEU A 321 26.70 0.07 22.16
C LEU A 321 27.84 0.84 22.82
N GLN A 322 28.28 1.97 22.25
CA GLN A 322 29.24 2.86 22.90
C GLN A 322 28.69 3.45 24.20
N HIS A 323 27.42 3.86 24.24
CA HIS A 323 26.77 4.31 25.49
C HIS A 323 26.70 3.20 26.55
N LEU A 324 26.60 1.93 26.12
CA LEU A 324 26.63 0.76 27.00
C LEU A 324 28.05 0.26 27.32
N THR A 325 29.10 0.97 26.90
CA THR A 325 30.52 0.57 27.06
C THR A 325 30.89 -0.76 26.38
N GLN A 326 30.07 -1.22 25.44
CA GLN A 326 30.28 -2.47 24.68
C GLN A 326 31.14 -2.19 23.43
N TYR A 327 32.35 -1.66 23.65
CA TYR A 327 33.20 -1.12 22.59
C TYR A 327 33.62 -2.15 21.54
N GLN A 328 33.84 -3.41 21.93
CA GLN A 328 34.19 -4.48 20.99
C GLN A 328 33.09 -4.73 19.94
N GLN A 329 31.82 -4.72 20.37
CA GLN A 329 30.69 -4.90 19.47
C GLN A 329 30.46 -3.66 18.61
N ALA A 330 30.59 -2.46 19.20
CA ALA A 330 30.51 -1.21 18.47
C ALA A 330 31.56 -1.13 17.35
N LEU A 331 32.81 -1.53 17.62
CA LEU A 331 33.89 -1.60 16.63
C LEU A 331 33.54 -2.53 15.46
N SER A 332 32.97 -3.69 15.75
CA SER A 332 32.52 -4.64 14.72
C SER A 332 31.45 -4.01 13.81
N ASP A 333 30.46 -3.36 14.40
CA ASP A 333 29.38 -2.69 13.66
C ASP A 333 29.90 -1.51 12.82
N PHE A 334 30.73 -0.62 13.39
CA PHE A 334 31.33 0.48 12.61
C PHE A 334 32.19 -0.03 11.46
N THR A 335 32.89 -1.16 11.64
CA THR A 335 33.68 -1.75 10.56
C THR A 335 32.79 -2.22 9.41
N LYS A 336 31.59 -2.76 9.69
CA LYS A 336 30.60 -3.05 8.65
C LYS A 336 30.08 -1.80 7.97
N VAL A 337 29.80 -0.74 8.73
CA VAL A 337 29.38 0.56 8.18
C VAL A 337 30.43 1.12 7.22
N ILE A 338 31.69 1.17 7.64
CA ILE A 338 32.82 1.68 6.84
C ILE A 338 33.05 0.83 5.59
N LYS A 339 32.91 -0.50 5.70
CA LYS A 339 33.03 -1.39 4.53
C LYS A 339 31.99 -1.06 3.45
N ALA A 340 30.77 -0.72 3.86
CA ALA A 340 29.70 -0.33 2.95
C ALA A 340 29.77 1.14 2.52
N GLN A 341 30.29 2.02 3.38
CA GLN A 341 30.42 3.47 3.16
C GLN A 341 31.85 3.94 3.47
N PRO A 342 32.83 3.71 2.57
CA PRO A 342 34.24 4.04 2.83
C PRO A 342 34.55 5.54 2.95
N MET A 343 33.59 6.41 2.63
CA MET A 343 33.71 7.87 2.73
C MET A 343 32.98 8.45 3.95
N ASN A 344 32.41 7.60 4.82
CA ASN A 344 31.69 8.06 6.01
C ASN A 344 32.65 8.49 7.13
N ALA A 345 32.99 9.77 7.15
CA ALA A 345 33.92 10.35 8.14
C ALA A 345 33.43 10.17 9.60
N HIS A 346 32.12 10.21 9.83
CA HIS A 346 31.53 10.03 11.16
C HIS A 346 31.74 8.61 11.68
N ALA A 347 31.58 7.60 10.82
CA ALA A 347 31.80 6.21 11.20
C ALA A 347 33.27 5.94 11.58
N TYR A 348 34.23 6.47 10.82
CA TYR A 348 35.66 6.42 11.19
C TYR A 348 35.91 7.08 12.54
N PHE A 349 35.42 8.30 12.71
CA PHE A 349 35.60 9.06 13.95
C PHE A 349 35.05 8.34 15.18
N ARG A 350 33.84 7.78 15.08
CA ARG A 350 33.22 7.04 16.19
C ARG A 350 33.91 5.71 16.44
N ARG A 351 34.40 5.03 15.39
CA ARG A 351 35.21 3.80 15.55
C ARG A 351 36.55 4.09 16.23
N ALA A 352 37.19 5.22 15.95
CA ALA A 352 38.39 5.67 16.65
C ALA A 352 38.19 5.75 18.18
N PHE A 353 37.04 6.26 18.63
CA PHE A 353 36.69 6.26 20.06
C PHE A 353 36.51 4.85 20.63
N ALA A 354 35.94 3.92 19.85
CA ALA A 354 35.85 2.51 20.27
C ALA A 354 37.23 1.87 20.40
N TYR A 355 38.13 2.08 19.44
CA TYR A 355 39.53 1.63 19.50
C TYR A 355 40.25 2.22 20.72
N LYS A 356 40.12 3.53 20.93
CA LYS A 356 40.71 4.22 22.07
C LYS A 356 40.22 3.66 23.39
N ALA A 357 38.91 3.41 23.54
CA ALA A 357 38.34 2.84 24.76
C ALA A 357 38.82 1.41 25.04
N LEU A 358 39.26 0.69 24.01
CA LEU A 358 39.89 -0.64 24.09
C LEU A 358 41.41 -0.58 24.28
N GLY A 359 42.03 0.61 24.32
CA GLY A 359 43.48 0.78 24.44
C GLY A 359 44.27 0.62 23.13
N MET A 360 43.57 0.54 21.99
CA MET A 360 44.15 0.41 20.65
C MET A 360 44.44 1.80 20.07
N PHE A 361 45.52 2.43 20.56
CA PHE A 361 45.77 3.85 20.30
C PHE A 361 46.27 4.15 18.88
N ASP A 362 47.01 3.23 18.26
CA ASP A 362 47.54 3.39 16.92
C ASP A 362 46.40 3.35 15.89
N GLU A 363 45.51 2.36 15.99
CA GLU A 363 44.33 2.23 15.15
C GLU A 363 43.34 3.39 15.35
N ALA A 364 43.21 3.87 16.59
CA ALA A 364 42.43 5.08 16.86
C ALA A 364 43.00 6.30 16.13
N ALA A 365 44.33 6.46 16.11
CA ALA A 365 44.98 7.59 15.44
C ALA A 365 44.78 7.55 13.93
N GLU A 366 44.90 6.37 13.33
CA GLU A 366 44.62 6.15 11.91
C GLU A 366 43.18 6.54 11.53
N ASP A 367 42.19 6.12 12.33
CA ASP A 367 40.78 6.43 12.07
C ASP A 367 40.44 7.91 12.28
N PHE A 368 41.02 8.57 13.29
CA PHE A 368 40.87 10.02 13.47
C PHE A 368 41.48 10.80 12.30
N GLU A 369 42.66 10.41 11.85
CA GLU A 369 43.32 10.99 10.68
C GLU A 369 42.49 10.78 9.41
N LYS A 370 41.93 9.58 9.22
CA LYS A 370 41.06 9.29 8.10
C LYS A 370 39.79 10.14 8.12
N ALA A 371 39.13 10.25 9.27
CA ALA A 371 37.95 11.10 9.44
C ALA A 371 38.24 12.58 9.12
N ARG A 372 39.37 13.11 9.62
CA ARG A 372 39.84 14.47 9.33
C ARG A 372 40.09 14.67 7.83
N ASN A 373 40.76 13.72 7.18
CA ASN A 373 41.07 13.84 5.75
C ASN A 373 39.83 13.76 4.86
N LEU A 374 38.79 13.03 5.29
CA LEU A 374 37.52 12.95 4.58
C LEU A 374 36.68 14.25 4.72
N GLN A 375 36.77 14.93 5.86
CA GLN A 375 36.05 16.19 6.11
C GLN A 375 36.95 17.22 6.82
N PRO A 376 37.94 17.82 6.13
CA PRO A 376 38.93 18.70 6.75
C PRO A 376 38.35 20.02 7.27
N GLU A 377 37.21 20.45 6.72
CA GLU A 377 36.52 21.67 7.10
C GLU A 377 35.52 21.47 8.26
N ASN A 378 35.28 20.23 8.70
CA ASN A 378 34.35 19.96 9.81
C ASN A 378 35.08 20.02 11.16
N PRO A 379 34.95 21.10 11.95
CA PRO A 379 35.69 21.26 13.19
C PRO A 379 35.32 20.21 14.24
N SER A 380 34.14 19.59 14.15
CA SER A 380 33.70 18.53 15.06
C SER A 380 34.51 17.24 14.92
N LEU A 381 35.11 17.02 13.74
CA LEU A 381 35.95 15.87 13.43
C LEU A 381 37.45 16.18 13.52
N VAL A 382 37.81 17.46 13.64
CA VAL A 382 39.19 17.92 13.86
C VAL A 382 39.49 17.94 15.36
N VAL A 383 40.05 16.84 15.85
CA VAL A 383 40.25 16.65 17.28
C VAL A 383 41.72 16.83 17.69
N ASN A 384 41.94 17.64 18.73
CA ASN A 384 43.23 17.73 19.40
C ASN A 384 43.37 16.57 20.39
N TYR A 385 44.26 15.62 20.08
CA TYR A 385 44.52 14.42 20.88
C TYR A 385 44.77 14.69 22.37
N LYS A 386 45.42 15.80 22.72
CA LYS A 386 45.66 16.19 24.12
C LYS A 386 44.37 16.56 24.87
N LYS A 387 43.35 17.05 24.16
CA LYS A 387 42.06 17.46 24.76
C LYS A 387 41.10 16.30 24.94
N ILE A 388 41.25 15.22 24.18
CA ILE A 388 40.32 14.09 24.22
C ILE A 388 40.84 12.88 24.97
N PHE A 389 42.05 12.90 25.55
CA PHE A 389 42.63 11.75 26.22
C PHE A 389 41.69 11.13 27.28
N ASP A 390 40.98 11.96 28.04
CA ASP A 390 40.05 11.51 29.09
C ASP A 390 38.58 11.37 28.64
N VAL A 391 38.27 11.61 27.35
CA VAL A 391 36.90 11.56 26.80
C VAL A 391 36.58 10.17 26.26
N ALA A 392 35.56 9.51 26.79
CA ALA A 392 35.17 8.15 26.37
C ALA A 392 34.55 8.10 24.95
N TYR A 393 33.69 9.06 24.62
CA TYR A 393 33.12 9.26 23.28
C TYR A 393 32.59 10.70 23.14
N ILE A 394 32.33 11.13 21.91
CA ILE A 394 31.67 12.41 21.60
C ILE A 394 30.36 12.13 20.86
N GLU A 395 29.25 12.68 21.35
CA GLU A 395 27.98 12.65 20.65
C GLU A 395 27.98 13.76 19.58
N LEU A 396 28.21 13.38 18.32
CA LEU A 396 28.23 14.33 17.19
C LEU A 396 26.84 14.78 16.75
N CYS A 397 25.85 13.91 16.92
CA CYS A 397 24.45 14.12 16.56
C CYS A 397 23.58 13.14 17.35
N SER A 398 22.32 13.50 17.56
CA SER A 398 21.34 12.64 18.21
C SER A 398 21.08 11.37 17.37
N CYS A 399 20.60 10.33 18.04
CA CYS A 399 20.25 9.07 17.38
C CYS A 399 19.20 9.29 16.28
N GLY A 400 19.47 8.84 15.06
CA GLY A 400 18.61 9.01 13.89
C GLY A 400 18.76 10.33 13.12
N GLU A 401 19.62 11.25 13.56
CA GLU A 401 19.82 12.58 12.92
C GLU A 401 21.17 12.67 12.18
N GLU A 402 21.87 11.56 11.94
CA GLU A 402 23.18 11.57 11.29
C GLU A 402 23.04 11.79 9.78
N PRO A 403 23.69 12.81 9.19
CA PRO A 403 23.68 12.99 7.75
C PRO A 403 24.39 11.79 7.08
N MET A 404 23.64 11.07 6.23
CA MET A 404 24.14 9.89 5.52
C MET A 404 25.04 10.23 4.34
#